data_AF-A0A7C3LUA5-F1
#
_entry.id   AF-A0A7C3LUA5-F1
#
_cell.length_a   1.000
_cell.length_b   1.000
_cell.length_c   1.000
_cell.angle_alpha   90.00
_cell.angle_beta   90.00
_cell.angle_gamma   90.00
#
_symmetry.space_group_name_H-M   'P 1'
#
loop_
_entity.id
_entity.type
_entity.pdbx_description
1 polymer ?
#
loop_
_entity_poly.entity_id
_entity_poly.type
_entity_poly.pdbx_seq_one_letter_code
_entity_poly.pdbx_strand_id
1 'polypeptide(L)'
;VAHNVVAVVSEDEEVRLKLGESLGVFRKAEASPLTDFVETRLLDFLENQTPKTNCGYCGYESCRALVKAYATGKTLWCPVKSDVNLRINDRPIYMNPFVKNVLKYIVEGFTSSLKGVDPHKKKIIIEINY
;
A
#
# COMPACT_ATOMS: atom_id res chain seq x y z
N VAL A 1 -16.87 14.53 -15.27
CA VAL A 1 -16.85 14.09 -13.85
C VAL A 1 -15.40 13.80 -13.50
N ALA A 2 -14.88 14.37 -12.39
CA ALA A 2 -13.48 14.24 -12.00
C ALA A 2 -13.04 12.76 -11.97
N HIS A 3 -11.84 12.46 -12.47
CA HIS A 3 -11.32 11.10 -12.69
C HIS A 3 -11.18 10.21 -11.43
N ASN A 4 -11.64 10.66 -10.25
CA ASN A 4 -11.53 9.97 -8.97
C ASN A 4 -12.89 9.75 -8.25
N VAL A 5 -14.03 10.07 -8.87
CA VAL A 5 -15.34 9.73 -8.30
C VAL A 5 -15.58 8.23 -8.49
N VAL A 6 -15.93 7.52 -7.42
CA VAL A 6 -16.13 6.06 -7.42
C VAL A 6 -17.54 5.64 -7.01
N ALA A 7 -18.30 6.56 -6.41
CA ALA A 7 -19.70 6.39 -6.05
C ALA A 7 -20.41 7.75 -5.96
N VAL A 8 -21.73 7.73 -6.11
CA VAL A 8 -22.62 8.89 -6.02
C VAL A 8 -23.82 8.54 -5.14
N VAL A 9 -24.24 9.48 -4.30
CA VAL A 9 -25.52 9.40 -3.59
C VAL A 9 -26.55 10.21 -4.36
N SER A 10 -27.61 9.56 -4.86
CA SER A 10 -28.66 10.21 -5.64
C SER A 10 -30.00 9.48 -5.46
N GLU A 11 -31.09 10.25 -5.40
CA GLU A 11 -32.46 9.74 -5.46
C GLU A 11 -33.01 9.75 -6.90
N ASP A 12 -32.25 10.31 -7.85
CA ASP A 12 -32.62 10.40 -9.27
C ASP A 12 -32.36 9.05 -9.97
N GLU A 13 -33.42 8.45 -10.49
CA GLU A 13 -33.37 7.16 -11.19
C GLU A 13 -32.63 7.26 -12.53
N GLU A 14 -32.65 8.42 -13.20
CA GLU A 14 -31.90 8.64 -14.43
C GLU A 14 -30.38 8.60 -14.16
N VAL A 15 -29.95 9.12 -13.01
CA VAL A 15 -28.55 9.01 -12.55
C VAL A 15 -28.18 7.55 -12.27
N ARG A 16 -29.09 6.76 -11.69
CA ARG A 16 -28.86 5.34 -11.42
C ARG A 16 -28.71 4.53 -12.71
N LEU A 17 -29.56 4.77 -13.70
CA LEU A 17 -29.50 4.10 -15.00
C LEU A 17 -28.25 4.49 -15.79
N LYS A 18 -27.86 5.77 -15.77
CA LYS A 18 -26.70 6.27 -16.52
C LYS A 18 -25.35 5.94 -15.87
N LEU A 19 -25.25 6.00 -14.55
CA LEU A 19 -23.98 5.86 -13.83
C LEU A 19 -23.79 4.50 -13.15
N GLY A 20 -24.87 3.76 -12.88
CA GLY A 20 -24.84 2.50 -12.13
C GLY A 20 -23.96 1.40 -12.74
N GLU A 21 -23.68 1.47 -14.05
CA GLU A 21 -22.76 0.56 -14.73
C GLU A 21 -21.28 0.91 -14.49
N SER A 22 -20.99 2.14 -14.10
CA SER A 22 -19.62 2.68 -14.01
C SER A 22 -19.19 3.08 -12.58
N LEU A 23 -20.16 3.36 -11.70
CA LEU A 23 -19.97 3.87 -10.36
C LEU A 23 -20.99 3.23 -9.40
N GLY A 24 -20.64 3.15 -8.11
CA GLY A 24 -21.63 2.79 -7.10
C GLY A 24 -22.69 3.90 -6.96
N VAL A 25 -23.97 3.60 -7.18
CA VAL A 25 -25.05 4.57 -6.98
C VAL A 25 -25.89 4.13 -5.78
N PHE A 26 -25.96 4.99 -4.78
CA PHE A 26 -26.65 4.73 -3.51
C PHE A 26 -27.74 5.77 -3.27
N ARG A 27 -28.86 5.35 -2.68
CA ARG A 27 -29.87 6.25 -2.13
C ARG A 27 -29.50 6.65 -0.72
N LYS A 28 -30.10 7.73 -0.20
CA LYS A 28 -29.89 8.18 1.18
C LYS A 28 -30.29 7.11 2.21
N ALA A 29 -31.29 6.31 1.88
CA ALA A 29 -31.73 5.17 2.70
C ALA A 29 -30.71 4.02 2.72
N GLU A 30 -29.78 3.95 1.77
CA GLU A 30 -28.77 2.89 1.64
C GLU A 30 -27.46 3.23 2.37
N ALA A 31 -27.57 3.90 3.53
CA ALA A 31 -26.41 4.33 4.32
C ALA A 31 -25.52 3.16 4.77
N SER A 32 -26.11 2.01 5.13
CA SER A 32 -25.33 0.81 5.50
C SER A 32 -24.57 0.23 4.30
N PRO A 33 -25.22 -0.09 3.16
CA PRO A 33 -24.51 -0.50 1.95
C PRO A 33 -23.42 0.47 1.48
N LEU A 34 -23.66 1.78 1.60
CA LEU A 34 -22.67 2.81 1.28
C LEU A 34 -21.45 2.73 2.22
N THR A 35 -21.69 2.50 3.51
CA THR A 35 -20.62 2.35 4.51
C THR A 35 -19.78 1.11 4.20
N ASP A 36 -20.42 -0.02 3.92
CA ASP A 36 -19.73 -1.27 3.56
C ASP A 36 -18.88 -1.10 2.29
N PHE A 37 -19.42 -0.38 1.29
CA PHE A 37 -18.70 -0.05 0.06
C PHE A 37 -17.44 0.78 0.33
N VAL A 38 -17.57 1.83 1.16
CA VAL A 38 -16.44 2.69 1.53
C VAL A 38 -15.39 1.91 2.32
N GLU A 39 -15.81 1.13 3.32
CA GLU A 39 -14.90 0.34 4.14
C GLU A 39 -14.15 -0.71 3.31
N THR A 40 -14.87 -1.48 2.48
CA THR A 40 -14.25 -2.50 1.62
C THR A 40 -13.18 -1.89 0.72
N ARG A 41 -13.50 -0.78 0.07
CA ARG A 41 -12.58 -0.10 -0.84
C ARG A 41 -11.37 0.47 -0.12
N LEU A 42 -11.56 1.03 1.07
CA LEU A 42 -10.46 1.50 1.92
C LEU A 42 -9.52 0.34 2.28
N LEU A 43 -10.07 -0.79 2.74
CA LEU A 43 -9.29 -1.95 3.13
C LEU A 43 -8.53 -2.55 1.94
N ASP A 44 -9.17 -2.65 0.76
CA ASP A 44 -8.51 -3.14 -0.45
C ASP A 44 -7.36 -2.22 -0.88
N PHE A 45 -7.59 -0.89 -0.86
CA PHE A 45 -6.57 0.10 -1.17
C PHE A 45 -5.36 -0.03 -0.24
N LEU A 46 -5.59 -0.08 1.07
CA LEU A 46 -4.54 -0.19 2.07
C LEU A 46 -3.82 -1.54 2.02
N GLU A 47 -4.54 -2.64 1.79
CA GLU A 47 -3.94 -3.97 1.63
C GLU A 47 -3.04 -4.06 0.40
N ASN A 48 -3.40 -3.37 -0.69
CA ASN A 48 -2.54 -3.22 -1.87
C ASN A 48 -1.24 -2.46 -1.58
N GLN A 49 -1.17 -1.66 -0.51
CA GLN A 49 0.07 -1.02 -0.05
C GLN A 49 0.92 -1.94 0.84
N THR A 50 0.43 -3.14 1.18
CA THR A 50 1.17 -4.10 1.98
C THR A 50 1.98 -5.06 1.09
N PRO A 51 3.01 -5.72 1.66
CA PRO A 51 3.70 -6.81 0.97
C PRO A 51 2.82 -8.05 0.68
N LYS A 52 1.62 -8.15 1.27
CA LYS A 52 0.71 -9.32 1.17
C LYS A 52 1.35 -10.67 1.50
N THR A 53 2.40 -10.66 2.33
CA THR A 53 3.13 -11.88 2.74
C THR A 53 2.53 -12.57 3.97
N ASN A 54 1.57 -11.94 4.66
CA ASN A 54 0.95 -12.46 5.89
C ASN A 54 1.97 -12.95 6.94
N CYS A 55 3.11 -12.26 7.04
CA CYS A 55 4.28 -12.72 7.81
C CYS A 55 4.13 -12.75 9.34
N GLY A 56 3.10 -12.15 9.93
CA GLY A 56 2.91 -12.10 11.38
C GLY A 56 3.82 -11.15 12.17
N TYR A 57 4.85 -10.53 11.58
CA TYR A 57 5.80 -9.68 12.32
C TYR A 57 5.18 -8.44 13.01
N CYS A 58 3.99 -8.02 12.57
CA CYS A 58 3.23 -6.93 13.18
C CYS A 58 2.28 -7.39 14.30
N GLY A 59 2.22 -8.69 14.61
CA GLY A 59 1.29 -9.27 15.57
C GLY A 59 -0.10 -9.59 15.02
N TYR A 60 -0.33 -9.40 13.72
CA TYR A 60 -1.60 -9.73 13.05
C TYR A 60 -1.45 -10.97 12.15
N GLU A 61 -2.49 -11.80 12.11
CA GLU A 61 -2.55 -13.05 11.34
C GLU A 61 -2.47 -12.86 9.82
N SER A 62 -2.83 -11.68 9.33
CA SER A 62 -2.81 -11.35 7.90
C SER A 62 -2.56 -9.87 7.67
N CYS A 63 -2.11 -9.53 6.46
CA CYS A 63 -2.02 -8.16 6.00
C CYS A 63 -3.39 -7.46 6.02
N ARG A 64 -4.49 -8.18 5.71
CA ARG A 64 -5.86 -7.66 5.87
C ARG A 64 -6.18 -7.31 7.33
N ALA A 65 -5.85 -8.18 8.27
CA ALA A 65 -6.09 -7.94 9.70
C ALA A 65 -5.29 -6.72 10.21
N LEU A 66 -4.03 -6.59 9.78
CA LEU A 66 -3.22 -5.41 10.02
C LEU A 66 -3.88 -4.15 9.48
N VAL A 67 -4.37 -4.18 8.23
CA VAL A 67 -4.98 -3.04 7.57
C VAL A 67 -6.29 -2.61 8.24
N LYS A 68 -7.12 -3.56 8.71
CA LYS A 68 -8.30 -3.25 9.53
C LYS A 68 -7.93 -2.56 10.84
N ALA A 69 -6.88 -3.03 11.50
CA ALA A 69 -6.37 -2.40 12.71
C ALA A 69 -5.79 -1.00 12.43
N TYR A 70 -5.11 -0.82 11.30
CA TYR A 70 -4.57 0.48 10.87
C TYR A 70 -5.68 1.48 10.58
N ALA A 71 -6.71 1.08 9.80
CA ALA A 71 -7.85 1.93 9.46
C ALA A 71 -8.64 2.41 10.69
N THR A 72 -8.60 1.64 11.78
CA THR A 72 -9.24 1.97 13.06
C THR A 72 -8.30 2.63 14.07
N GLY A 73 -7.06 2.94 13.69
CA GLY A 73 -6.07 3.60 14.55
C GLY A 73 -5.48 2.72 15.65
N LYS A 74 -5.71 1.41 15.63
CA LYS A 74 -5.18 0.44 16.62
C LYS A 74 -3.70 0.14 16.43
N THR A 75 -3.15 0.41 15.25
CA THR A 75 -1.73 0.26 14.91
C THR A 75 -1.36 1.28 13.85
N LEU A 76 -0.07 1.63 13.78
CA LEU A 76 0.43 2.64 12.86
C LEU A 76 1.42 2.09 11.82
N TRP A 77 1.88 0.84 11.96
CA TRP A 77 3.07 0.40 11.21
C TRP A 77 3.12 -1.10 10.87
N CYS A 78 3.53 -1.40 9.63
CA CYS A 78 3.95 -2.73 9.18
C CYS A 78 5.48 -2.83 9.17
N PRO A 79 6.15 -3.69 9.97
CA PRO A 79 7.61 -3.74 10.06
C PRO A 79 8.29 -4.17 8.75
N VAL A 80 7.51 -4.73 7.81
CA VAL A 80 7.96 -5.12 6.48
C VAL A 80 7.79 -3.99 5.45
N LYS A 81 7.02 -2.94 5.75
CA LYS A 81 6.96 -1.73 4.92
C LYS A 81 8.31 -0.99 5.09
N SER A 82 9.05 -0.77 4.00
CA SER A 82 10.42 -0.23 4.10
C SER A 82 10.86 0.59 2.90
N ASP A 83 11.97 1.29 3.11
CA ASP A 83 12.66 2.20 2.18
C ASP A 83 13.60 1.49 1.18
N VAL A 84 13.64 0.14 1.24
CA VAL A 84 14.54 -0.69 0.41
C VAL A 84 13.69 -1.46 -0.59
N ASN A 85 13.94 -1.21 -1.88
CA ASN A 85 13.25 -1.85 -2.99
C ASN A 85 14.24 -2.71 -3.78
N LEU A 86 14.00 -4.01 -3.84
CA LEU A 86 14.76 -4.96 -4.68
C LEU A 86 13.86 -5.39 -5.83
N ARG A 87 14.40 -5.37 -7.06
CA ARG A 87 13.72 -5.85 -8.26
C ARG A 87 14.59 -6.90 -8.95
N ILE A 88 13.97 -7.98 -9.42
CA ILE A 88 14.60 -8.99 -10.30
C ILE A 88 13.73 -9.10 -11.55
N ASN A 89 14.30 -8.85 -12.73
CA ASN A 89 13.55 -8.81 -14.00
C ASN A 89 12.30 -7.91 -13.89
N ASP A 90 12.48 -6.70 -13.35
CA ASP A 90 11.40 -5.74 -13.07
C ASP A 90 10.33 -6.18 -12.06
N ARG A 91 10.45 -7.35 -11.45
CA ARG A 91 9.52 -7.83 -10.42
C ARG A 91 10.01 -7.43 -9.04
N PRO A 92 9.19 -6.74 -8.21
CA PRO A 92 9.56 -6.41 -6.84
C PRO A 92 9.69 -7.67 -5.99
N ILE A 93 10.77 -7.75 -5.21
CA ILE A 93 11.04 -8.85 -4.27
C ILE A 93 10.80 -8.35 -2.84
N TYR A 94 9.77 -8.91 -2.21
CA TYR A 94 9.46 -8.60 -0.82
C TYR A 94 10.39 -9.36 0.11
N MET A 95 11.16 -8.62 0.89
CA MET A 95 12.10 -9.15 1.87
C MET A 95 11.54 -8.99 3.29
N ASN A 96 11.87 -9.92 4.18
CA ASN A 96 11.58 -9.76 5.61
C ASN A 96 12.45 -8.62 6.22
N PRO A 97 12.14 -8.15 7.44
CA PRO A 97 12.86 -7.03 8.06
C PRO A 97 14.36 -7.29 8.24
N PHE A 98 14.75 -8.52 8.57
CA PHE A 98 16.14 -8.91 8.76
C PHE A 98 16.94 -8.77 7.45
N VAL A 99 16.49 -9.42 6.37
CA VAL A 99 17.15 -9.38 5.05
C VAL A 99 17.23 -7.94 4.53
N LYS A 100 16.20 -7.13 4.76
CA LYS A 100 16.18 -5.71 4.41
C LYS A 100 17.27 -4.92 5.11
N ASN A 101 17.39 -5.08 6.43
CA ASN A 101 18.40 -4.39 7.23
C ASN A 101 19.80 -4.80 6.81
N VAL A 102 20.03 -6.11 6.59
CA VAL A 102 21.31 -6.62 6.09
C VAL A 102 21.66 -5.96 4.76
N LEU A 103 20.75 -5.96 3.78
CA LEU A 103 21.00 -5.33 2.48
C LEU A 103 21.27 -3.82 2.62
N LYS A 104 20.47 -3.10 3.42
CA LYS A 104 20.65 -1.67 3.70
C LYS A 104 22.05 -1.40 4.24
N TYR A 105 22.47 -2.09 5.30
CA TYR A 105 23.75 -1.84 5.94
C TYR A 105 24.94 -2.23 5.06
N ILE A 106 24.82 -3.29 4.25
CA ILE A 106 25.83 -3.64 3.26
C ILE A 106 25.99 -2.50 2.24
N VAL A 107 24.89 -1.99 1.68
CA VAL A 107 24.92 -0.89 0.69
C VAL A 107 25.43 0.41 1.32
N GLU A 108 25.00 0.74 2.53
CA GLU A 108 25.46 1.92 3.26
C GLU A 108 26.96 1.85 3.58
N GLY A 109 27.44 0.71 4.06
CA GLY A 109 28.86 0.47 4.36
C GLY A 109 29.72 0.43 3.10
N PHE A 110 29.23 -0.18 2.02
CA PHE A 110 29.90 -0.16 0.72
C PHE A 110 30.07 1.29 0.23
N THR A 111 29.00 2.07 0.22
CA THR A 111 29.00 3.44 -0.29
C THR A 111 29.71 4.45 0.63
N SER A 112 29.80 4.20 1.94
CA SER A 112 30.57 5.07 2.86
C SER A 112 32.09 4.93 2.68
N SER A 113 32.55 3.80 2.15
CA SER A 113 33.97 3.57 1.87
C SER A 113 34.47 4.26 0.59
N LEU A 114 33.56 4.76 -0.25
CA LEU A 114 33.88 5.36 -1.54
C LEU A 114 34.32 6.83 -1.39
N LYS A 115 35.37 7.22 -2.10
CA LYS A 115 35.83 8.62 -2.15
C LYS A 115 34.87 9.47 -2.98
N GLY A 116 34.63 10.71 -2.52
CA GLY A 116 33.84 11.70 -3.25
C GLY A 116 32.32 11.50 -3.18
N VAL A 117 31.83 10.59 -2.33
CA VAL A 117 30.39 10.38 -2.12
C VAL A 117 29.91 11.28 -0.98
N ASP A 118 28.79 11.98 -1.20
CA ASP A 118 28.12 12.78 -0.18
C ASP A 118 27.66 11.90 1.00
N PRO A 119 28.09 12.16 2.25
CA PRO A 119 27.62 11.43 3.42
C PRO A 119 26.10 11.57 3.67
N HIS A 120 25.45 12.60 3.12
CA HIS A 120 24.01 12.87 3.23
C HIS A 120 23.21 12.41 2.00
N LYS A 121 23.66 11.32 1.36
CA LYS A 121 23.01 10.69 0.21
C LYS A 121 21.53 10.37 0.47
N LYS A 122 20.65 10.90 -0.40
CA LYS A 122 19.19 10.73 -0.34
C LYS A 122 18.68 9.48 -1.06
N LYS A 123 19.43 8.99 -2.06
CA LYS A 123 19.05 7.85 -2.90
C LYS A 123 20.30 7.13 -3.38
N ILE A 124 20.28 5.80 -3.33
CA ILE A 124 21.33 4.92 -3.87
C ILE A 124 20.65 3.97 -4.87
N ILE A 125 21.23 3.83 -6.05
CA ILE A 125 20.79 2.86 -7.07
C ILE A 125 22.00 1.98 -7.39
N ILE A 126 21.81 0.66 -7.34
CA ILE A 126 22.81 -0.32 -7.75
C ILE A 126 22.19 -1.13 -8.89
N GLU A 127 22.83 -1.11 -10.06
CA GLU A 127 22.43 -1.87 -11.24
C GLU A 127 23.53 -2.87 -11.58
N ILE A 128 23.15 -4.12 -11.82
CA ILE A 128 24.05 -5.18 -12.27
C ILE A 128 23.54 -5.62 -13.64
N ASN A 129 24.34 -5.38 -14.68
CA ASN A 129 24.03 -5.77 -16.04
C ASN A 129 24.77 -7.08 -16.34
N TYR A 130 24.03 -8.08 -16.79
CA TYR A 130 24.56 -9.38 -17.22
C TYR A 130 24.65 -9.43 -18.75
#